data_AF-A0A9E5ETJ5-F1
#
_entry.id   AF-A0A9E5ETJ5-F1
#
_cell.length_a   1.000
_cell.length_b   1.000
_cell.length_c   1.000
_cell.angle_alpha   90.00
_cell.angle_beta   90.00
_cell.angle_gamma   90.00
#
_symmetry.space_group_name_H-M   'P 1'
#
loop_
_entity.id
_entity.type
_entity.pdbx_description
1 polymer ?
#
loop_
_entity_poly.entity_id
_entity_poly.type
_entity_poly.pdbx_seq_one_letter_code
_entity_poly.pdbx_strand_id
1 'polypeptide(L)'
;MTQVEIPKPIMQPESSLLAKLFAKVGEPVDPLKISVINVYANKWRVNVWKSSNNNFLPSAGFIESSYFVEVGAEDEIKSVR
;
A
#
# COMPACT_ATOMS: atom_id res chain seq x y z
N MET A 1 -20.97 20.04 21.29
CA MET A 1 -20.79 19.19 20.09
C MET A 1 -19.30 19.24 19.76
N THR A 2 -18.56 18.16 19.99
CA THR A 2 -17.12 18.12 19.72
C THR A 2 -16.93 17.95 18.22
N GLN A 3 -16.36 18.95 17.56
CA GLN A 3 -16.05 18.90 16.15
C GLN A 3 -14.93 17.87 15.96
N VAL A 4 -15.25 16.72 15.35
CA VAL A 4 -14.24 15.72 15.01
C VAL A 4 -13.48 16.27 13.81
N GLU A 5 -12.31 16.85 14.04
CA GLU A 5 -11.41 17.22 12.95
C GLU A 5 -10.97 15.95 12.23
N ILE A 6 -11.46 15.77 11.00
CA ILE A 6 -11.00 14.70 10.12
C ILE A 6 -9.58 15.09 9.70
N PRO A 7 -8.54 14.32 10.05
CA PRO A 7 -7.18 14.62 9.64
C PRO A 7 -7.13 14.65 8.12
N LYS A 8 -6.60 15.74 7.55
CA LYS A 8 -6.40 15.84 6.10
C LYS A 8 -5.46 14.71 5.65
N PRO A 9 -5.75 14.03 4.53
CA PRO A 9 -4.83 13.03 3.98
C PRO A 9 -3.46 13.65 3.77
N ILE A 10 -2.41 13.00 4.29
CA ILE A 10 -1.04 13.37 3.92
C ILE A 10 -0.88 12.91 2.48
N MET A 11 -0.77 13.86 1.55
CA MET A 11 -0.65 13.57 0.13
C MET A 11 0.82 13.21 -0.17
N GLN A 12 1.19 11.96 0.15
CA GLN A 12 2.48 11.40 -0.25
C GLN A 12 2.44 10.87 -1.68
N PRO A 13 3.53 11.03 -2.45
CA PRO A 13 3.70 10.30 -3.70
C PRO A 13 3.73 8.79 -3.42
N GLU A 14 2.87 8.02 -4.09
CA GLU A 14 2.80 6.56 -3.94
C GLU A 14 4.16 5.88 -4.15
N SER A 15 4.99 6.42 -5.05
CA SER A 15 6.35 5.92 -5.32
C SER A 15 7.27 5.98 -4.10
N SER A 16 7.17 7.02 -3.26
CA SER A 16 7.99 7.16 -2.04
C SER A 16 7.56 6.14 -0.97
N LEU A 17 6.25 5.93 -0.82
CA LEU A 17 5.69 4.94 0.09
C LEU A 17 6.12 3.52 -0.29
N LEU A 18 5.99 3.18 -1.58
CA LEU A 18 6.35 1.85 -2.10
C LEU A 18 7.84 1.56 -1.92
N ALA A 19 8.73 2.51 -2.26
CA ALA A 19 10.17 2.35 -2.09
C ALA A 19 10.53 2.07 -0.62
N LYS A 20 9.97 2.83 0.32
CA LYS A 20 10.21 2.65 1.76
C LYS A 20 9.63 1.33 2.27
N LEU A 21 8.46 0.92 1.79
CA LEU A 21 7.82 -0.32 2.19
C LEU A 21 8.67 -1.51 1.73
N PHE A 22 9.03 -1.58 0.46
CA PHE A 22 9.76 -2.72 -0.10
C PHE A 22 11.22 -2.78 0.38
N ALA A 23 11.82 -1.66 0.76
CA ALA A 23 13.08 -1.67 1.49
C ALA A 23 12.97 -2.39 2.86
N LYS A 24 11.78 -2.41 3.49
CA LYS A 24 11.54 -3.09 4.77
C LYS A 24 11.07 -4.53 4.62
N VAL A 25 10.17 -4.81 3.66
CA VAL A 25 9.50 -6.13 3.53
C VAL A 25 10.06 -6.99 2.39
N GLY A 26 10.98 -6.44 1.60
CA GLY A 26 11.47 -7.04 0.36
C GLY A 26 10.63 -6.61 -0.85
N GLU A 27 11.27 -6.57 -2.03
CA GLU A 27 10.58 -6.32 -3.28
C GLU A 27 9.77 -7.55 -3.72
N PRO A 28 8.54 -7.36 -4.22
CA PRO A 28 7.75 -8.45 -4.76
C PRO A 28 8.37 -8.96 -6.07
N VAL A 29 8.43 -10.28 -6.24
CA VAL A 29 8.92 -10.91 -7.47
C VAL A 29 7.75 -11.07 -8.44
N ASP A 30 7.90 -10.49 -9.64
CA ASP A 30 6.93 -10.53 -10.74
C ASP A 30 5.47 -10.20 -10.34
N PRO A 31 5.22 -9.03 -9.73
CA PRO A 31 3.86 -8.63 -9.39
C PRO A 31 3.05 -8.37 -10.67
N LEU A 32 1.82 -8.88 -10.72
CA LEU A 32 0.86 -8.54 -11.78
C LEU A 32 0.48 -7.06 -11.71
N LYS A 33 0.23 -6.57 -10.50
CA LYS A 33 -0.02 -5.16 -10.21
C LYS A 33 0.21 -4.87 -8.73
N ILE A 34 0.50 -3.62 -8.41
CA ILE A 34 0.57 -3.12 -7.04
C ILE A 34 -0.48 -2.03 -6.91
N SER A 35 -1.39 -2.15 -5.93
CA SER A 35 -2.42 -1.14 -5.68
C SER A 35 -2.16 -0.48 -4.35
N VAL A 36 -2.10 0.86 -4.34
CA VAL A 36 -1.95 1.69 -3.16
C VAL A 36 -3.28 2.38 -2.88
N ILE A 37 -3.77 2.28 -1.65
CA ILE A 37 -5.05 2.86 -1.24
C ILE A 37 -4.83 3.63 0.04
N ASN A 38 -5.15 4.92 0.08
CA ASN A 38 -5.25 5.64 1.34
C ASN A 38 -6.54 5.18 2.05
N VAL A 39 -6.40 4.55 3.22
CA VAL A 39 -7.55 4.06 3.99
C VAL A 39 -8.11 5.19 4.83
N TYR A 40 -7.23 5.89 5.56
CA TYR A 40 -7.60 7.00 6.43
C TYR A 40 -6.34 7.76 6.90
N ALA A 41 -6.35 9.10 6.78
CA ALA A 41 -5.28 9.97 7.26
C ALA A 41 -3.89 9.52 6.75
N ASN A 42 -3.02 9.06 7.66
CA ASN A 42 -1.68 8.58 7.40
C ASN A 42 -1.59 7.04 7.24
N LYS A 43 -2.74 6.36 7.12
CA LYS A 43 -2.82 4.90 7.00
C LYS A 43 -3.15 4.50 5.58
N TRP A 44 -2.33 3.61 5.06
CA TRP A 44 -2.36 3.14 3.69
C TRP A 44 -2.48 1.64 3.65
N ARG A 45 -3.11 1.14 2.60
CA ARG A 45 -3.11 -0.27 2.27
C ARG A 45 -2.40 -0.45 0.94
N VAL A 46 -1.39 -1.30 0.93
CA VAL A 46 -0.64 -1.68 -0.27
C VAL A 46 -0.92 -3.16 -0.53
N ASN A 47 -1.59 -3.45 -1.64
CA ASN A 47 -1.80 -4.83 -2.07
C ASN A 47 -0.87 -5.15 -3.24
N VAL A 48 -0.16 -6.25 -3.11
CA VAL A 48 0.61 -6.88 -4.18
C VAL A 48 -0.26 -7.97 -4.77
N TRP A 49 -0.54 -7.85 -6.06
CA TRP A 49 -1.33 -8.81 -6.80
C TRP A 49 -0.42 -9.71 -7.61
N LYS A 50 -0.71 -11.00 -7.61
CA LYS A 50 -0.02 -11.99 -8.41
C LYS A 50 -0.94 -12.55 -9.46
N SER A 51 -0.37 -12.89 -10.62
CA SER A 51 -1.10 -13.57 -11.67
C SER A 51 -1.58 -14.93 -11.16
N SER A 52 -2.80 -15.31 -11.55
CA SER A 52 -3.28 -16.68 -11.37
C SER A 52 -2.65 -17.66 -12.36
N ASN A 53 -1.74 -17.18 -13.23
CA ASN A 53 -1.12 -17.92 -14.33
C ASN A 53 -2.15 -18.60 -15.24
N ASN A 54 -3.32 -17.97 -15.39
CA ASN A 54 -4.36 -18.44 -16.28
C ASN A 54 -4.24 -17.75 -17.64
N ASN A 55 -3.79 -18.49 -18.65
CA ASN A 55 -3.58 -17.98 -20.01
C ASN A 55 -4.87 -17.43 -20.66
N PHE A 56 -6.05 -17.83 -20.20
CA PHE A 56 -7.34 -17.34 -20.70
C PHE A 56 -7.86 -16.12 -19.93
N LEU A 57 -7.34 -15.88 -18.73
CA LEU A 57 -7.69 -14.73 -17.89
C LEU A 57 -6.40 -14.05 -17.40
N PRO A 58 -5.64 -13.40 -18.31
CA PRO A 58 -4.34 -12.81 -17.98
C PRO A 58 -4.43 -11.66 -16.96
N SER A 59 -5.61 -11.06 -16.82
CA SER A 59 -5.91 -10.04 -15.80
C SER A 59 -6.45 -10.62 -14.49
N ALA A 60 -6.76 -11.92 -14.43
CA ALA A 60 -7.16 -12.57 -13.19
C ALA A 60 -5.93 -12.76 -12.29
N GLY A 61 -5.95 -12.06 -11.17
CA GLY A 61 -4.96 -12.19 -10.13
C GLY A 61 -5.61 -12.24 -8.77
N PHE A 62 -4.83 -12.66 -7.78
CA PHE A 62 -5.20 -12.64 -6.37
C PHE A 62 -4.23 -11.76 -5.61
N ILE A 63 -4.65 -11.28 -4.44
CA ILE A 63 -3.76 -10.54 -3.54
C ILE A 63 -2.86 -11.57 -2.87
N GLU A 64 -1.57 -11.56 -3.21
CA GLU A 64 -0.57 -12.42 -2.57
C GLU A 64 -0.18 -11.82 -1.21
N SER A 65 0.03 -10.51 -1.17
CA SER A 65 0.40 -9.77 0.04
C SER A 65 -0.42 -8.49 0.18
N SER A 66 -0.82 -8.18 1.41
CA SER A 66 -1.58 -6.97 1.75
C SER A 66 -0.96 -6.33 2.98
N TYR A 67 -0.32 -5.18 2.81
CA TYR A 67 0.35 -4.44 3.88
C TYR A 67 -0.50 -3.27 4.34
N PHE A 68 -0.72 -3.17 5.65
CA PHE A 68 -1.24 -1.97 6.29
C PHE A 68 -0.08 -1.13 6.79
N VAL A 69 0.09 0.05 6.20
CA VAL A 69 1.24 0.94 6.44
C VAL A 69 0.77 2.20 7.14
N GLU A 70 1.42 2.56 8.24
CA GLU A 70 1.23 3.84 8.90
C GLU A 70 2.44 4.74 8.68
N VAL A 71 2.18 5.96 8.19
CA VAL A 71 3.21 6.95 7.84
C VAL A 71 3.33 8.02 8.92
N GLY A 72 4.55 8.33 9.34
CA GLY A 72 4.86 9.40 10.28
C GLY A 72 4.88 10.81 9.68
N ALA A 73 5.19 11.82 10.50
CA ALA A 73 5.26 13.21 10.09
C ALA A 73 6.46 13.52 9.16
N GLU A 74 7.51 12.70 9.22
CA GLU A 74 8.74 12.82 8.41
C GLU A 74 8.76 11.82 7.24
N ASP A 75 7.59 11.44 6.75
CA ASP A 75 7.40 10.42 5.73
C ASP A 75 7.98 9.03 6.08
N GLU A 76 8.31 8.79 7.35
CA GLU A 76 8.81 7.49 7.81
C GLU A 76 7.70 6.44 7.92
N ILE A 77 8.00 5.18 7.62
CA ILE A 77 7.07 4.08 7.89
C ILE A 77 7.17 3.72 9.37
N LYS A 78 6.16 4.12 10.15
CA LYS A 78 6.06 3.85 11.59
C LYS A 78 5.70 2.41 11.89
N SER A 79 4.76 1.84 11.13
CA SER A 79 4.37 0.44 11.27
C SER A 79 3.96 -0.18 9.95
N VAL A 80 4.19 -1.49 9.86
CA VAL A 80 3.69 -2.36 8.79
C VAL A 80 3.04 -3.55 9.46
N ARG A 81 1.83 -3.91 9.04
CA ARG A 81 1.10 -5.11 9.47
C ARG A 81 0.59 -5.90 8.26
#